data_AF-A0A914REU1-F1
#
_entry.id   AF-A0A914REU1-F1
#
_cell.length_a   1.000
_cell.length_b   1.000
_cell.length_c   1.000
_cell.angle_alpha   90.00
_cell.angle_beta   90.00
_cell.angle_gamma   90.00
#
_symmetry.space_group_name_H-M   'P 1'
#
loop_
_entity.id
_entity.type
_entity.pdbx_description
1 polymer ?
#
loop_
_entity_poly.entity_id
_entity_poly.type
_entity_poly.pdbx_seq_one_letter_code
_entity_poly.pdbx_strand_id
1 'polypeptide(L)' 'MYRYAPRPGCTAQMPTCDSQYLFCDVRGVPHCVSKIKPYGVCVGFEGFDACFNGVCLNGRCVPGATPPVS' A
#
# COMPACT_ATOMS: atom_id res chain seq x y z
N MET A 1 -27.74 0.28 -16.67
CA MET A 1 -26.60 -0.56 -17.08
C MET A 1 -25.42 -0.24 -16.17
N TYR A 2 -24.97 -1.19 -15.36
CA TYR A 2 -23.71 -1.03 -14.62
C TYR A 2 -22.57 -1.36 -15.58
N ARG A 3 -21.79 -0.35 -15.99
CA ARG A 3 -20.52 -0.59 -16.68
C ARG A 3 -19.47 -0.91 -15.63
N TYR A 4 -18.76 -2.01 -15.83
CA TYR A 4 -17.56 -2.28 -15.03
C TYR A 4 -16.56 -1.16 -15.34
N ALA A 5 -16.23 -0.34 -14.35
CA ALA A 5 -15.15 0.61 -14.51
C ALA A 5 -13.86 -0.21 -14.74
N PRO A 6 -13.00 0.17 -15.70
CA PRO A 6 -11.67 -0.43 -15.78
C PRO A 6 -11.02 -0.27 -14.41
N ARG A 7 -10.41 -1.35 -13.88
CA ARG A 7 -9.69 -1.28 -12.61
C ARG A 7 -8.72 -0.10 -12.72
N PRO A 8 -8.78 0.91 -11.84
CA PRO A 8 -7.78 1.95 -11.82
C PRO A 8 -6.42 1.27 -11.61
N GLY A 9 -5.60 1.29 -12.66
CA GLY A 9 -4.25 0.77 -12.64
C GLY A 9 -3.35 1.86 -12.08
N CYS A 10 -2.41 1.48 -11.23
CA CYS A 10 -1.30 2.35 -10.88
C CYS A 10 -0.13 2.11 -11.84
N THR A 11 0.84 3.01 -11.88
CA THR A 11 2.07 2.83 -12.68
C THR A 11 3.28 3.17 -11.82
N ALA A 12 4.49 2.83 -12.27
CA ALA A 12 5.72 3.24 -11.59
C ALA A 12 5.89 4.78 -11.51
N GLN A 13 5.31 5.52 -12.46
CA GLN A 13 5.31 6.99 -12.46
C GLN A 13 4.23 7.58 -11.54
N MET A 14 3.13 6.84 -11.34
CA MET A 14 2.00 7.25 -10.52
C MET A 14 1.58 6.07 -9.63
N PRO A 15 2.28 5.84 -8.50
CA PRO A 15 2.10 4.68 -7.63
C PRO A 15 0.88 4.82 -6.70
N THR A 16 -0.14 5.57 -7.11
CA THR A 16 -1.33 5.89 -6.31
C THR A 16 -2.53 5.11 -6.82
N CYS A 17 -3.29 4.53 -5.89
CA CYS A 17 -4.47 3.70 -6.16
C CYS A 17 -5.79 4.35 -5.72
N ASP A 18 -5.79 5.68 -5.53
CA ASP A 18 -6.93 6.50 -5.06
C ASP A 18 -7.62 5.97 -3.79
N SER A 19 -6.90 5.20 -2.97
CA SER A 19 -7.41 4.62 -1.74
C SER A 19 -6.28 4.46 -0.72
N GLN A 20 -6.52 4.92 0.51
CA GLN A 20 -5.59 4.76 1.63
C GLN A 20 -5.37 3.31 2.05
N TYR A 21 -6.25 2.40 1.62
CA TYR A 21 -6.19 0.97 1.91
C TYR A 21 -5.52 0.16 0.79
N LEU A 22 -5.13 0.82 -0.31
CA LEU A 22 -4.45 0.18 -1.43
C LEU A 22 -3.05 0.77 -1.58
N PHE A 23 -2.13 -0.03 -2.11
CA PHE A 23 -0.82 0.40 -2.56
C PHE A 23 -0.53 -0.17 -3.95
N CYS A 24 0.41 0.47 -4.65
CA CYS A 24 0.82 0.02 -5.97
C CYS A 24 1.96 -1.00 -5.87
N ASP A 25 1.72 -2.22 -6.35
CA ASP A 25 2.79 -3.20 -6.55
C ASP A 25 3.34 -3.08 -7.97
N VAL A 26 4.54 -2.51 -8.09
CA VAL A 26 5.24 -2.29 -9.36
C VAL A 26 6.33 -3.33 -9.64
N ARG A 27 6.43 -4.39 -8.83
CA ARG A 27 7.47 -5.43 -9.01
C ARG A 27 7.23 -6.30 -10.26
N GLY A 28 6.02 -6.27 -10.81
CA GLY A 28 5.63 -6.96 -12.04
C GLY A 28 4.73 -6.08 -12.90
N VAL A 29 3.58 -6.61 -13.35
CA VAL A 29 2.55 -5.77 -13.98
C VAL A 29 1.98 -4.85 -12.89
N PRO A 30 2.07 -3.52 -13.05
CA PRO A 30 1.60 -2.58 -12.03
C PRO A 30 0.12 -2.82 -11.70
N HIS A 31 -0.16 -3.08 -10.43
CA HIS A 31 -1.52 -3.31 -9.96
C HIS A 31 -1.71 -2.85 -8.53
N CYS A 32 -2.94 -2.42 -8.24
CA CYS A 32 -3.33 -2.01 -6.90
C CYS A 32 -3.67 -3.22 -6.05
N VAL A 33 -3.03 -3.30 -4.90
CA VAL A 33 -3.17 -4.38 -3.91
C VAL A 33 -3.50 -3.80 -2.55
N SER A 34 -4.20 -4.57 -1.72
CA SER A 34 -4.58 -4.15 -0.37
C SER A 34 -3.37 -3.99 0.54
N LYS A 35 -3.32 -2.89 1.30
CA LYS A 35 -2.34 -2.70 2.36
C LYS A 35 -2.50 -3.73 3.47
N ILE A 36 -1.38 -4.05 4.09
CA ILE A 36 -1.23 -4.95 5.21
C ILE A 36 -1.62 -4.21 6.49
N LYS A 37 -2.45 -4.86 7.31
CA LYS A 37 -2.86 -4.35 8.62
C LYS A 37 -1.66 -4.13 9.55
N PRO A 38 -1.76 -3.26 10.58
CA PRO A 38 -0.76 -3.16 11.63
C PRO A 38 -0.39 -4.53 12.20
N TYR A 39 0.91 -4.74 12.41
CA TYR A 39 1.54 -6.00 12.85
C TYR A 39 1.45 -7.18 11.88
N GLY A 40 0.90 -6.98 10.68
CA GLY A 40 0.91 -7.98 9.61
C GLY A 40 2.31 -8.21 9.02
N VAL A 41 2.47 -9.32 8.30
CA VAL A 41 3.73 -9.71 7.66
C VAL A 41 3.91 -8.93 6.36
N CYS A 42 5.04 -8.24 6.22
CA CYS A 42 5.38 -7.41 5.05
C CYS A 42 6.69 -7.82 4.37
N VAL A 43 7.19 -9.03 4.65
CA VAL A 43 8.41 -9.59 4.03
C VAL A 43 8.30 -9.54 2.50
N GLY A 44 9.31 -8.99 1.84
CA GLY A 44 9.34 -8.80 0.38
C GLY A 44 8.64 -7.54 -0.12
N PHE A 45 7.98 -6.78 0.76
CA PHE A 45 7.43 -5.45 0.47
C PHE A 45 8.21 -4.33 1.19
N GLU A 46 9.47 -4.61 1.55
CA GLU A 46 10.35 -3.62 2.18
C GLU A 46 10.57 -2.43 1.23
N GLY A 47 10.34 -1.22 1.74
CA GLY A 47 10.42 0.01 0.94
C GLY A 47 9.16 0.36 0.14
N PHE A 48 8.14 -0.51 0.10
CA PHE A 48 6.83 -0.19 -0.47
C PHE A 48 5.91 0.42 0.59
N ASP A 49 4.90 1.19 0.13
CA ASP A 49 3.81 1.69 0.96
C ASP A 49 2.77 0.58 1.30
N ALA A 50 3.26 -0.62 1.60
CA ALA A 50 2.45 -1.80 1.80
C ALA A 50 1.76 -1.84 3.17
N CYS A 51 2.24 -1.10 4.16
CA CYS A 51 1.68 -1.09 5.51
C CYS A 51 0.65 0.02 5.70
N PHE A 52 -0.50 -0.31 6.27
CA PHE A 52 -1.51 0.70 6.59
C PHE A 52 -1.06 1.59 7.76
N ASN A 53 -0.92 2.90 7.51
CA ASN A 53 -0.46 3.91 8.48
C ASN A 53 0.84 3.52 9.20
N GLY A 54 1.77 2.92 8.46
CA GLY A 54 3.00 2.42 9.05
C GLY A 54 4.05 2.07 8.01
N VAL A 55 5.13 1.48 8.49
CA VAL A 55 6.29 1.09 7.68
C VAL A 55 6.62 -0.37 7.93
N CYS A 56 7.17 -1.03 6.92
CA CYS A 56 7.67 -2.39 7.07
C CYS A 56 9.02 -2.37 7.80
N LEU A 57 9.06 -2.85 9.04
CA LEU A 57 10.27 -2.98 9.85
C LEU A 57 10.39 -4.39 10.39
N ASN A 58 11.54 -5.03 10.20
CA ASN A 58 11.80 -6.41 10.62
C ASN A 58 10.72 -7.40 10.12
N GLY A 59 10.26 -7.22 8.88
CA GLY A 59 9.23 -8.07 8.26
C GLY A 59 7.81 -7.87 8.81
N ARG A 60 7.57 -6.85 9.64
CA ARG A 60 6.24 -6.51 10.18
C ARG A 60 5.86 -5.05 9.95
N CYS A 61 4.56 -4.82 9.76
CA CYS A 61 4.02 -3.47 9.71
C CYS A 61 4.01 -2.85 11.10
N VAL A 62 4.87 -1.87 11.32
CA VAL A 62 4.90 -1.08 12.55
C VAL A 62 4.16 0.22 12.27
N PRO A 63 3.12 0.58 13.05
CA PRO A 63 2.47 1.87 12.89
C PRO A 63 3.52 2.98 13.06
N GLY A 64 3.49 3.98 12.18
CA GLY A 64 4.34 5.15 12.34
C GLY A 64 4.01 5.82 13.68
N ALA A 65 4.99 6.49 14.30
CA ALA A 65 4.67 7.39 15.39
C ALA A 65 3.62 8.36 14.84
N THR A 66 2.38 8.28 15.34
CA THR A 66 1.43 9.38 15.19
C THR A 66 2.20 10.63 15.58
N PRO A 67 2.34 11.65 14.71
CA PRO A 67 2.96 12.89 15.15
C PRO A 67 2.25 13.28 16.45
N PRO A 68 3.00 13.60 17.53
CA PRO A 68 2.36 14.05 18.75
C PRO A 68 1.44 15.19 18.35
N VAL A 69 0.16 15.05 18.69
CA VAL A 69 -0.81 16.13 18.52
C VAL A 69 -0.27 17.28 19.36
N SER A 70 0.31 18.28 18.69
CA SER A 70 0.75 19.53 19.28
C SER A 70 -0.46 20.40 19.59
#